data_AF-A0A7V9LC87-F1
#
_entry.id   AF-A0A7V9LC87-F1
#
_cell.length_a   1.000
_cell.length_b   1.000
_cell.length_c   1.000
_cell.angle_alpha   90.00
_cell.angle_beta   90.00
_cell.angle_gamma   90.00
#
_symmetry.space_group_name_H-M   'P 1'
#
loop_
_entity.id
_entity.type
_entity.pdbx_description
1 polymer ?
#
loop_
_entity_poly.entity_id
_entity_poly.type
_entity_poly.pdbx_seq_one_letter_code
_entity_poly.pdbx_strand_id
1 'polypeptide(L)'
;MAKSKMPTRKPARGKAPARPPPVPRNSTVKRFALGLPGASLIAHAKGELVFSNGSDSAFVDAQKWPPSVVIHHGQHVRFAARGDAGQWLAYTTQDSGKATWTLRWFDSIAVAHPSKEERDPMPARDLTPFYVELDEERKRSEVSNKARLESVDFCGPFALIVPRHVGLGDYRRPYVLAHGTWVEDRNLPPIEKQLADVTTTHPTRSTTILDGPHVVVWNDQVFVPLHGIFTEMFSDRISLGRRHSTPVPAVGGGLFALQGTGLVEASIDTVREHLPGVSACAVQRGPDGTVVVEAETGPLLYDPIKNEVADLGNLVADGDVIAGALDSDLIVFDGRACEIRRITR
;
A
#
# COMPACT_ATOMS: atom_id res chain seq x y z
N MET A 1 -30.65 48.06 -40.55
CA MET A 1 -30.02 46.79 -40.14
C MET A 1 -28.87 47.09 -39.19
N ALA A 2 -29.10 47.00 -37.88
CA ALA A 2 -28.11 47.30 -36.84
C ALA A 2 -27.50 46.00 -36.33
N LYS A 3 -26.16 45.87 -36.41
CA LYS A 3 -25.41 44.72 -35.92
C LYS A 3 -25.33 44.77 -34.38
N SER A 4 -26.01 43.84 -33.72
CA SER A 4 -25.90 43.60 -32.28
C SER A 4 -24.55 42.93 -31.98
N LYS A 5 -23.69 43.59 -31.19
CA LYS A 5 -22.46 43.00 -30.65
C LYS A 5 -22.81 42.28 -29.34
N MET A 6 -22.71 40.95 -29.32
CA MET A 6 -22.76 40.18 -28.08
C MET A 6 -21.51 40.46 -27.22
N PRO A 7 -21.65 40.59 -25.89
CA PRO A 7 -20.51 40.72 -25.01
C PRO A 7 -19.86 39.36 -24.76
N THR A 8 -18.56 39.27 -25.03
CA THR A 8 -17.71 38.15 -24.65
C THR A 8 -17.53 38.11 -23.12
N ARG A 9 -18.12 37.11 -22.47
CA ARG A 9 -17.84 36.78 -21.06
C ARG A 9 -16.35 36.40 -20.95
N LYS A 10 -15.60 37.17 -20.15
CA LYS A 10 -14.26 36.75 -19.70
C LYS A 10 -14.40 35.48 -18.83
N PRO A 11 -13.52 34.48 -18.98
CA PRO A 11 -13.49 33.35 -18.06
C PRO A 11 -13.17 33.86 -16.65
N ALA A 12 -13.93 33.37 -15.67
CA ALA A 12 -13.66 33.62 -14.27
C ALA A 12 -12.27 33.09 -13.94
N ARG A 13 -11.37 33.95 -13.44
CA ARG A 13 -10.13 33.51 -12.81
C ARG A 13 -10.53 32.63 -11.63
N GLY A 14 -10.27 31.32 -11.72
CA GLY A 14 -10.34 30.42 -10.58
C GLY A 14 -9.47 31.01 -9.47
N LYS A 15 -10.06 31.22 -8.29
CA LYS A 15 -9.29 31.54 -7.09
C LYS A 15 -8.34 30.36 -6.87
N ALA A 16 -7.05 30.65 -6.76
CA ALA A 16 -6.09 29.66 -6.26
C ALA A 16 -6.61 29.13 -4.91
N PRO A 17 -6.55 27.81 -4.66
CA PRO A 17 -7.00 27.26 -3.39
C PRO A 17 -6.27 27.97 -2.25
N ALA A 18 -7.03 28.41 -1.25
CA ALA A 18 -6.47 29.01 -0.05
C ALA A 18 -5.49 28.01 0.57
N ARG A 19 -4.32 28.50 0.99
CA ARG A 19 -3.30 27.66 1.63
C ARG A 19 -3.94 26.95 2.83
N PRO A 20 -3.92 25.61 2.91
CA PRO A 20 -4.56 24.89 3.99
C PRO A 20 -3.95 25.30 5.34
N PRO A 21 -4.76 25.36 6.42
CA PRO A 21 -4.27 25.71 7.75
C PRO A 21 -3.14 24.77 8.20
N PRO A 22 -2.12 25.27 8.91
CA PRO A 22 -1.10 24.42 9.54
C PRO A 22 -1.73 23.58 10.64
N VAL A 23 -1.09 22.45 10.98
CA VAL A 23 -1.45 21.63 12.16
C VAL A 23 -1.64 22.52 13.41
N PRO A 24 -2.71 22.27 14.23
CA PRO A 24 -2.99 23.08 15.40
C PRO A 24 -1.78 23.21 16.34
N ARG A 25 -1.55 24.44 16.84
CA ARG A 25 -0.37 24.87 17.61
C ARG A 25 -0.10 24.12 18.92
N ASN A 26 -0.98 23.21 19.34
CA ASN A 26 -0.88 22.49 20.62
C ASN A 26 -0.34 21.07 20.51
N SER A 27 0.11 20.64 19.32
CA SER A 27 0.58 19.26 19.16
C SER A 27 1.91 19.00 19.88
N THR A 28 1.97 17.95 20.70
CA THR A 28 3.23 17.49 21.31
C THR A 28 3.91 16.48 20.39
N VAL A 29 5.19 16.69 20.07
CA VAL A 29 5.98 15.78 19.23
C VAL A 29 6.97 14.99 20.08
N LYS A 30 6.84 13.66 20.08
CA LYS A 30 7.80 12.73 20.69
C LYS A 30 8.61 12.05 19.59
N ARG A 31 9.88 11.75 19.85
CA ARG A 31 10.84 11.21 18.87
C ARG A 31 11.53 9.94 19.36
N PHE A 32 11.75 9.00 18.46
CA PHE A 32 12.44 7.74 18.74
C PHE A 32 13.35 7.37 17.57
N ALA A 33 14.63 7.08 17.84
CA ALA A 33 15.56 6.65 16.80
C ALA A 33 15.38 5.15 16.52
N LEU A 34 15.08 4.78 15.27
CA LEU A 34 14.85 3.38 14.87
C LEU A 34 16.10 2.51 15.03
N GLY A 35 17.29 3.11 14.96
CA GLY A 35 18.57 2.39 15.02
C GLY A 35 18.85 1.53 13.79
N LEU A 36 18.12 1.76 12.68
CA LEU A 36 18.29 1.05 11.42
C LEU A 36 18.57 2.04 10.28
N PRO A 37 19.85 2.39 10.03
CA PRO A 37 20.22 3.38 9.02
C PRO A 37 19.77 2.97 7.61
N GLY A 38 19.23 3.94 6.87
CA GLY A 38 18.82 3.76 5.47
C GLY A 38 17.61 2.85 5.28
N ALA A 39 16.88 2.55 6.34
CA ALA A 39 15.68 1.74 6.24
C ALA A 39 14.55 2.49 5.53
N SER A 40 13.81 1.77 4.70
CA SER A 40 12.55 2.24 4.11
C SER A 40 11.39 1.51 4.80
N LEU A 41 10.23 2.18 4.91
CA LEU A 41 9.01 1.51 5.34
C LEU A 41 8.58 0.51 4.25
N ILE A 42 8.37 -0.73 4.66
CA ILE A 42 7.94 -1.82 3.77
C ILE A 42 6.43 -2.06 3.90
N ALA A 43 5.95 -2.09 5.14
CA ALA A 43 4.56 -2.35 5.46
C ALA A 43 4.17 -1.72 6.79
N HIS A 44 2.88 -1.46 6.97
CA HIS A 44 2.34 -1.01 8.24
C HIS A 44 0.88 -1.46 8.39
N ALA A 45 0.45 -1.68 9.64
CA ALA A 45 -0.94 -1.98 9.96
C ALA A 45 -1.20 -1.79 11.45
N LYS A 46 -2.28 -1.11 11.82
CA LYS A 46 -2.71 -0.91 13.23
C LYS A 46 -1.59 -0.43 14.16
N GLY A 47 -0.70 0.46 13.68
CA GLY A 47 0.43 0.98 14.46
C GLY A 47 1.66 0.10 14.51
N GLU A 48 1.63 -1.07 13.90
CA GLU A 48 2.81 -1.90 13.71
C GLU A 48 3.44 -1.62 12.34
N LEU A 49 4.77 -1.52 12.30
CA LEU A 49 5.54 -1.02 11.17
C LEU A 49 6.69 -2.00 10.86
N VAL A 50 6.92 -2.25 9.58
CA VAL A 50 8.03 -3.09 9.11
C VAL A 50 8.94 -2.23 8.26
N PHE A 51 10.20 -2.13 8.64
CA PHE A 51 11.26 -1.41 7.93
C PHE A 51 12.33 -2.37 7.43
N SER A 52 13.01 -2.00 6.35
CA SER A 52 14.09 -2.82 5.78
C SER A 52 15.07 -1.94 5.01
N ASN A 53 16.37 -2.23 5.09
CA ASN A 53 17.43 -1.49 4.39
C ASN A 53 18.22 -2.34 3.37
N GLY A 54 17.70 -3.51 3.00
CA GLY A 54 18.34 -4.43 2.04
C GLY A 54 19.22 -5.51 2.67
N SER A 55 19.64 -5.36 3.93
CA SER A 55 20.37 -6.38 4.68
C SER A 55 19.70 -6.75 5.99
N ASP A 56 19.09 -5.77 6.64
CA ASP A 56 18.47 -5.89 7.95
C ASP A 56 17.01 -5.43 7.88
N SER A 57 16.20 -5.93 8.81
CA SER A 57 14.79 -5.54 8.93
C SER A 57 14.44 -5.21 10.37
N ALA A 58 13.60 -4.19 10.57
CA ALA A 58 13.08 -3.81 11.87
C ALA A 58 11.56 -3.95 11.90
N PHE A 59 11.08 -4.52 12.99
CA PHE A 59 9.68 -4.77 13.29
C PHE A 59 9.35 -3.90 14.50
N VAL A 60 8.44 -2.95 14.32
CA VAL A 60 8.17 -1.87 15.28
C VAL A 60 6.72 -1.88 15.68
N ASP A 61 6.43 -1.98 16.97
CA ASP A 61 5.11 -1.71 17.53
C ASP A 61 5.08 -0.29 18.10
N ALA A 62 4.38 0.61 17.42
CA ALA A 62 4.22 2.01 17.81
C ALA A 62 2.91 2.29 18.58
N GLN A 63 2.15 1.26 18.99
CA GLN A 63 0.94 1.45 19.81
C GLN A 63 1.27 1.98 21.21
N LYS A 64 2.48 1.72 21.70
CA LYS A 64 2.99 2.24 22.98
C LYS A 64 4.15 3.19 22.71
N TRP A 65 4.36 4.13 23.63
CA TRP A 65 5.49 5.05 23.56
C TRP A 65 6.38 4.92 24.80
N PRO A 66 7.71 4.71 24.64
CA PRO A 66 8.43 4.51 23.39
C PRO A 66 7.98 3.24 22.63
N PRO A 67 8.16 3.18 21.30
CA PRO A 67 7.80 2.01 20.51
C PRO A 67 8.66 0.80 20.89
N SER A 68 8.08 -0.40 20.79
CA SER A 68 8.84 -1.65 20.93
C SER A 68 9.46 -2.00 19.59
N VAL A 69 10.75 -2.38 19.56
CA VAL A 69 11.49 -2.63 18.32
C VAL A 69 12.24 -3.94 18.40
N VAL A 70 12.09 -4.76 17.35
CA VAL A 70 12.87 -5.97 17.11
C VAL A 70 13.63 -5.82 15.79
N ILE A 71 14.95 -5.95 15.83
CA ILE A 71 15.81 -5.87 14.64
C ILE A 71 16.34 -7.26 14.30
N HIS A 72 16.18 -7.67 13.04
CA HIS A 72 16.72 -8.90 12.50
C HIS A 72 17.87 -8.56 11.55
N HIS A 73 19.09 -8.86 12.00
CA HIS A 73 20.29 -8.67 11.18
C HIS A 73 20.44 -9.78 10.14
N GLY A 74 20.92 -9.44 8.94
CA GLY A 74 21.13 -10.39 7.83
C GLY A 74 19.84 -10.93 7.21
N GLN A 75 18.69 -10.34 7.55
CA GLN A 75 17.40 -10.65 6.97
C GLN A 75 16.84 -9.42 6.26
N HIS A 76 16.60 -9.55 4.96
CA HIS A 76 15.92 -8.54 4.17
C HIS A 76 14.45 -8.92 3.96
N VAL A 77 13.54 -8.15 4.54
CA VAL A 77 12.10 -8.21 4.23
C VAL A 77 11.84 -7.34 3.01
N ARG A 78 11.23 -7.93 1.97
CA ARG A 78 10.86 -7.22 0.74
C ARG A 78 9.39 -6.81 0.72
N PHE A 79 8.52 -7.68 1.23
CA PHE A 79 7.08 -7.41 1.37
C PHE A 79 6.59 -7.98 2.69
N ALA A 80 5.63 -7.31 3.31
CA ALA A 80 4.97 -7.82 4.50
C ALA A 80 3.50 -7.36 4.53
N ALA A 81 2.65 -8.17 5.13
CA ALA A 81 1.24 -7.86 5.35
C ALA A 81 0.79 -8.39 6.71
N ARG A 82 -0.16 -7.70 7.34
CA ARG A 82 -0.75 -8.09 8.62
C ARG A 82 -2.19 -8.55 8.39
N GLY A 83 -2.52 -9.74 8.87
CA GLY A 83 -3.90 -10.21 8.90
C GLY A 83 -4.62 -9.79 10.17
N ASP A 84 -5.95 -9.98 10.22
CA ASP A 84 -6.77 -9.43 11.30
C ASP A 84 -6.57 -10.08 12.66
N ALA A 85 -6.25 -11.38 12.66
CA ALA A 85 -5.90 -12.11 13.86
C ALA A 85 -4.51 -11.74 14.41
N GLY A 86 -3.82 -10.79 13.78
CA GLY A 86 -2.58 -10.22 14.26
C GLY A 86 -1.32 -10.98 13.84
N GLN A 87 -1.46 -11.94 12.93
CA GLN A 87 -0.32 -12.55 12.27
C GLN A 87 0.25 -11.64 11.18
N TRP A 88 1.57 -11.71 11.00
CA TRP A 88 2.29 -11.14 9.88
C TRP A 88 2.70 -12.22 8.90
N LEU A 89 2.60 -11.89 7.62
CA LEU A 89 3.17 -12.64 6.52
C LEU A 89 4.28 -11.79 5.93
N ALA A 90 5.52 -12.27 5.95
CA ALA A 90 6.66 -11.56 5.41
C ALA A 90 7.38 -12.40 4.36
N TYR A 91 7.72 -11.76 3.25
CA TYR A 91 8.53 -12.32 2.19
C TYR A 91 9.97 -11.85 2.34
N THR A 92 10.86 -12.79 2.65
CA THR A 92 12.21 -12.49 3.16
C THR A 92 13.29 -13.20 2.36
N THR A 93 14.52 -12.68 2.40
CA THR A 93 15.72 -13.39 1.95
C THR A 93 16.78 -13.30 3.03
N GLN A 94 17.50 -14.39 3.24
CA GLN A 94 18.74 -14.43 4.02
C GLN A 94 19.91 -14.34 3.04
N ASP A 95 20.93 -13.55 3.37
CA ASP A 95 22.08 -13.22 2.53
C ASP A 95 21.75 -12.54 1.20
N SER A 96 22.21 -11.29 1.06
CA SER A 96 22.06 -10.42 -0.11
C SER A 96 22.74 -10.93 -1.40
N GLY A 97 23.23 -12.18 -1.43
CA GLY A 97 23.95 -12.79 -2.56
C GLY A 97 23.56 -14.23 -2.92
N LYS A 98 22.76 -14.96 -2.13
CA LYS A 98 22.28 -16.31 -2.47
C LYS A 98 20.77 -16.38 -2.23
N ALA A 99 20.02 -16.02 -3.25
CA ALA A 99 18.59 -15.69 -3.22
C ALA A 99 17.66 -16.88 -2.94
N THR A 100 17.73 -17.49 -1.75
CA THR A 100 16.64 -18.33 -1.25
C THR A 100 15.62 -17.44 -0.58
N TRP A 101 14.55 -17.15 -1.33
CA TRP A 101 13.44 -16.41 -0.80
C TRP A 101 12.52 -17.32 0.02
N THR A 102 12.10 -16.85 1.18
CA THR A 102 11.28 -17.60 2.13
C THR A 102 10.09 -16.76 2.55
N LEU A 103 8.92 -17.36 2.50
CA LEU A 103 7.69 -16.81 3.07
C LEU A 103 7.60 -17.23 4.53
N ARG A 104 7.41 -16.26 5.42
CA ARG A 104 7.48 -16.44 6.87
C ARG A 104 6.23 -15.89 7.53
N TRP A 105 5.66 -16.66 8.44
CA TRP A 105 4.55 -16.25 9.29
C TRP A 105 5.08 -15.89 10.66
N PHE A 106 4.62 -14.78 11.21
CA PHE A 106 4.91 -14.38 12.58
C PHE A 106 3.58 -14.16 13.29
N ASP A 107 3.40 -14.72 14.49
CA ASP A 107 2.14 -14.56 15.22
C ASP A 107 1.97 -13.14 15.78
N SER A 108 3.06 -12.39 15.87
CA SER A 108 3.10 -10.97 16.23
C SER A 108 4.41 -10.35 15.74
N ILE A 109 4.41 -9.03 15.58
CA ILE A 109 5.61 -8.26 15.23
C ILE A 109 6.71 -8.31 16.31
N ALA A 110 6.36 -8.69 17.53
CA ALA A 110 7.27 -8.77 18.67
C ALA A 110 8.08 -10.09 18.74
N VAL A 111 7.87 -11.04 17.82
CA VAL A 111 8.46 -12.39 17.89
C VAL A 111 9.74 -12.48 17.05
N ALA A 112 10.83 -12.95 17.65
CA ALA A 112 12.13 -13.09 16.99
C ALA A 112 12.21 -14.26 15.98
N HIS A 113 11.25 -15.19 16.02
CA HIS A 113 11.22 -16.37 15.15
C HIS A 113 9.85 -16.53 14.50
N PRO A 114 9.80 -16.91 13.21
CA PRO A 114 8.54 -17.19 12.56
C PRO A 114 7.90 -18.48 13.10
N SER A 115 6.57 -18.49 13.17
CA SER A 115 5.78 -19.67 13.55
C SER A 115 5.69 -20.70 12.41
N LYS A 116 5.84 -20.24 11.16
CA LYS A 116 5.93 -21.08 9.97
C LYS A 116 6.90 -20.48 8.97
N GLU A 117 7.67 -21.32 8.29
CA GLU A 117 8.48 -20.95 7.14
C GLU A 117 8.13 -21.82 5.94
N GLU A 118 8.04 -21.22 4.76
CA GLU A 118 7.82 -21.89 3.50
C GLU A 118 8.85 -21.40 2.48
N ARG A 119 9.72 -22.31 2.05
CA ARG A 119 10.69 -22.05 0.98
C ARG A 119 9.99 -22.24 -0.35
N ASP A 120 10.28 -21.36 -1.30
CA ASP A 120 9.69 -21.41 -2.64
C ASP A 120 8.15 -21.55 -2.57
N PRO A 121 7.44 -20.60 -1.92
CA PRO A 121 6.00 -20.70 -1.66
C PRO A 121 5.13 -20.74 -2.93
N MET A 122 5.74 -20.47 -4.09
CA MET A 122 5.05 -20.48 -5.36
C MET A 122 5.03 -21.92 -5.89
N PRO A 123 3.86 -22.47 -6.24
CA PRO A 123 3.79 -23.77 -6.90
C PRO A 123 4.69 -23.79 -8.14
N ALA A 124 5.41 -24.91 -8.34
CA ALA A 124 6.27 -25.08 -9.50
C ALA A 124 5.43 -24.98 -10.79
N ARG A 125 5.75 -23.99 -11.64
CA ARG A 125 5.11 -23.80 -12.95
C ARG A 125 6.19 -23.81 -14.01
N ASP A 126 5.95 -24.53 -15.10
CA ASP A 126 6.78 -24.38 -16.30
C ASP A 126 6.45 -23.03 -16.94
N LEU A 127 7.41 -22.11 -16.83
CA LEU A 127 7.29 -20.77 -17.39
C LEU A 127 7.93 -20.65 -18.77
N THR A 128 8.61 -21.71 -19.23
CA THR A 128 9.32 -21.76 -20.51
C THR A 128 8.45 -21.37 -21.72
N PRO A 129 7.17 -21.79 -21.80
CA PRO A 129 6.29 -21.41 -22.91
C PRO A 129 6.06 -19.89 -23.02
N PHE A 130 6.23 -19.13 -21.93
CA PHE A 130 5.98 -17.68 -21.89
C PHE A 130 7.23 -16.84 -22.21
N TYR A 131 8.37 -17.48 -22.45
CA TYR A 131 9.64 -16.82 -22.71
C TYR A 131 9.97 -16.70 -24.20
N VAL A 132 9.10 -17.20 -25.08
CA VAL A 132 9.36 -17.31 -26.52
C VAL A 132 9.59 -15.93 -27.16
N GLU A 133 8.87 -14.91 -26.69
CA GLU A 133 8.95 -13.54 -27.22
C GLU A 133 10.07 -12.69 -26.60
N LEU A 134 10.86 -13.25 -25.67
CA LEU A 134 11.93 -12.54 -25.00
C LEU A 134 13.29 -12.70 -25.69
N ASP A 135 14.11 -11.66 -25.62
CA ASP A 135 15.55 -11.77 -25.85
C ASP A 135 16.25 -12.59 -24.73
N GLU A 136 17.47 -13.05 -25.00
CA GLU A 136 18.23 -13.90 -24.07
C GLU A 136 18.62 -13.22 -22.75
N GLU A 137 18.69 -11.89 -22.71
CA GLU A 137 18.95 -11.16 -21.47
C GLU A 137 17.73 -11.17 -20.55
N ARG A 138 16.56 -10.85 -21.12
CA ARG A 138 15.27 -10.88 -20.42
C ARG A 138 14.93 -12.30 -19.98
N LYS A 139 15.16 -13.32 -20.82
CA LYS A 139 14.99 -14.73 -20.44
C LYS A 139 15.82 -15.08 -19.21
N ARG A 140 17.11 -14.73 -19.20
CA ARG A 140 17.99 -14.99 -18.04
C ARG A 140 17.52 -14.26 -16.79
N SER A 141 17.06 -13.02 -16.94
CA SER A 141 16.45 -12.26 -15.84
C SER A 141 15.21 -12.98 -15.29
N GLU A 142 14.28 -13.39 -16.16
CA GLU A 142 13.04 -14.05 -15.74
C GLU A 142 13.30 -15.40 -15.07
N VAL A 143 14.20 -16.23 -15.63
CA VAL A 143 14.60 -17.51 -15.02
C VAL A 143 15.24 -17.30 -13.63
N SER A 144 16.10 -16.29 -13.47
CA SER A 144 16.77 -15.99 -12.19
C SER A 144 15.82 -15.46 -11.13
N ASN A 145 14.68 -14.93 -11.55
CA ASN A 145 13.69 -14.37 -10.65
C ASN A 145 12.51 -15.31 -10.42
N LYS A 146 12.37 -16.46 -11.12
CA LYS A 146 11.13 -17.27 -11.22
C LYS A 146 10.36 -17.55 -9.93
N ALA A 147 11.05 -17.62 -8.80
CA ALA A 147 10.47 -17.88 -7.47
C ALA A 147 10.11 -16.59 -6.70
N ARG A 148 10.29 -15.41 -7.31
CA ARG A 148 10.08 -14.12 -6.66
C ARG A 148 8.62 -13.75 -6.63
N LEU A 149 8.22 -13.17 -5.51
CA LEU A 149 6.94 -12.50 -5.35
C LEU A 149 7.05 -11.01 -5.73
N GLU A 150 5.94 -10.44 -6.16
CA GLU A 150 5.69 -9.02 -6.38
C GLU A 150 4.95 -8.37 -5.21
N SER A 151 4.16 -9.16 -4.47
CA SER A 151 3.55 -8.75 -3.21
C SER A 151 3.06 -9.94 -2.39
N VAL A 152 2.83 -9.70 -1.10
CA VAL A 152 2.11 -10.58 -0.18
C VAL A 152 1.02 -9.77 0.48
N ASP A 153 -0.12 -10.39 0.76
CA ASP A 153 -1.28 -9.72 1.33
C ASP A 153 -2.17 -10.66 2.15
N PHE A 154 -3.16 -10.08 2.84
CA PHE A 154 -4.26 -10.78 3.49
C PHE A 154 -5.60 -10.20 3.04
N CYS A 155 -6.57 -11.04 2.68
CA CYS A 155 -7.95 -10.59 2.50
C CYS A 155 -8.83 -11.38 3.47
N GLY A 156 -9.10 -10.77 4.63
CA GLY A 156 -9.66 -11.45 5.78
C GLY A 156 -8.74 -12.58 6.25
N PRO A 157 -9.24 -13.82 6.42
CA PRO A 157 -8.40 -14.94 6.86
C PRO A 157 -7.47 -15.48 5.76
N PHE A 158 -7.64 -15.04 4.50
CA PHE A 158 -6.96 -15.63 3.37
C PHE A 158 -5.63 -14.92 3.09
N ALA A 159 -4.53 -15.65 3.22
CA ALA A 159 -3.23 -15.19 2.76
C ALA A 159 -3.20 -15.20 1.21
N LEU A 160 -2.62 -14.16 0.63
CA LEU A 160 -2.50 -13.93 -0.80
C LEU A 160 -1.03 -13.71 -1.16
N ILE A 161 -0.59 -14.29 -2.26
CA ILE A 161 0.72 -13.99 -2.85
C ILE A 161 0.58 -13.69 -4.33
N VAL A 162 1.37 -12.73 -4.79
CA VAL A 162 1.43 -12.33 -6.20
C VAL A 162 2.81 -12.66 -6.72
N PRO A 163 2.95 -13.56 -7.70
CA PRO A 163 4.22 -13.81 -8.36
C PRO A 163 4.77 -12.57 -9.09
N ARG A 164 6.08 -12.34 -9.05
CA ARG A 164 6.76 -11.29 -9.84
C ARG A 164 6.57 -11.47 -11.35
N HIS A 165 6.45 -12.72 -11.78
CA HIS A 165 6.45 -13.12 -13.19
C HIS A 165 5.12 -12.90 -13.90
N VAL A 166 4.14 -12.29 -13.23
CA VAL A 166 3.01 -11.67 -13.91
C VAL A 166 3.59 -10.69 -14.92
N GLY A 167 3.58 -11.00 -16.21
CA GLY A 167 3.93 -9.98 -17.20
C GLY A 167 4.48 -10.38 -18.54
N LEU A 168 4.47 -11.67 -18.89
CA LEU A 168 4.66 -12.10 -20.27
C LEU A 168 3.66 -13.20 -20.60
N GLY A 169 2.89 -12.96 -21.65
CA GLY A 169 1.79 -13.81 -22.13
C GLY A 169 0.46 -13.59 -21.41
N ASP A 170 -0.57 -14.26 -21.93
CA ASP A 170 -1.93 -14.22 -21.41
C ASP A 170 -2.00 -15.04 -20.10
N TYR A 171 -2.67 -14.49 -19.09
CA TYR A 171 -3.06 -15.16 -17.83
C TYR A 171 -2.02 -15.37 -16.75
N ARG A 172 -2.00 -14.45 -15.77
CA ARG A 172 -1.56 -14.76 -14.40
C ARG A 172 -2.45 -14.14 -13.33
N ARG A 173 -2.77 -14.95 -12.33
CA ARG A 173 -3.64 -14.66 -11.19
C ARG A 173 -2.85 -14.76 -9.89
N PRO A 174 -3.33 -14.17 -8.79
CA PRO A 174 -2.70 -14.36 -7.50
C PRO A 174 -2.97 -15.79 -7.00
N TYR A 175 -2.17 -16.21 -6.02
CA TYR A 175 -2.42 -17.45 -5.30
C TYR A 175 -3.00 -17.13 -3.93
N VAL A 176 -3.99 -17.92 -3.54
CA VAL A 176 -4.63 -17.88 -2.23
C VAL A 176 -4.24 -19.13 -1.47
N LEU A 177 -3.97 -19.00 -0.17
CA LEU A 177 -3.77 -20.16 0.69
C LEU A 177 -5.13 -20.76 1.05
N ALA A 178 -5.48 -21.89 0.43
CA ALA A 178 -6.72 -22.62 0.67
C ALA A 178 -6.42 -24.04 1.12
N HIS A 179 -7.03 -24.47 2.24
CA HIS A 179 -6.83 -25.82 2.80
C HIS A 179 -5.36 -26.23 2.97
N GLY A 180 -4.49 -25.27 3.33
CA GLY A 180 -3.06 -25.50 3.54
C GLY A 180 -2.18 -25.47 2.29
N THR A 181 -2.77 -25.24 1.10
CA THR A 181 -2.04 -25.22 -0.18
C THR A 181 -2.30 -23.94 -0.95
N TRP A 182 -1.29 -23.45 -1.68
CA TRP A 182 -1.42 -22.31 -2.58
C TRP A 182 -2.18 -22.70 -3.86
N VAL A 183 -3.32 -22.05 -4.10
CA VAL A 183 -4.17 -22.29 -5.26
C VAL A 183 -4.30 -20.99 -6.06
N GLU A 184 -4.12 -21.08 -7.37
CA GLU A 184 -4.32 -19.95 -8.28
C GLU A 184 -5.81 -19.55 -8.28
N ASP A 185 -6.11 -18.30 -7.93
CA ASP A 185 -7.49 -17.83 -7.85
C ASP A 185 -8.04 -17.50 -9.24
N ARG A 186 -9.00 -18.29 -9.72
CA ARG A 186 -9.57 -18.13 -11.06
C ARG A 186 -10.64 -17.06 -11.18
N ASN A 187 -11.13 -16.56 -10.06
CA ASN A 187 -12.20 -15.57 -10.00
C ASN A 187 -11.67 -14.16 -10.16
N LEU A 188 -10.40 -13.94 -9.79
CA LEU A 188 -9.71 -12.71 -10.12
C LEU A 188 -9.34 -12.68 -11.62
N PRO A 189 -9.52 -11.52 -12.28
CA PRO A 189 -9.15 -11.39 -13.68
C PRO A 189 -7.65 -11.57 -13.83
N PRO A 190 -7.18 -12.11 -14.96
CA PRO A 190 -5.75 -12.17 -15.24
C PRO A 190 -5.18 -10.76 -15.35
N ILE A 191 -3.93 -10.59 -14.92
CA ILE A 191 -3.15 -9.42 -15.29
C ILE A 191 -2.49 -9.67 -16.65
N GLU A 192 -2.58 -8.66 -17.50
CA GLU A 192 -1.79 -8.53 -18.72
C GLU A 192 -0.73 -7.46 -18.48
N LYS A 193 0.56 -7.82 -18.39
CA LYS A 193 1.62 -6.81 -18.57
C LYS A 193 2.05 -6.79 -20.02
N GLN A 194 2.12 -5.61 -20.59
CA GLN A 194 2.67 -5.41 -21.93
C GLN A 194 4.20 -5.36 -21.86
N LEU A 195 4.86 -5.93 -22.88
CA LEU A 195 6.33 -5.97 -23.03
C LEU A 195 7.03 -4.60 -22.90
N ALA A 196 6.33 -3.50 -23.18
CA ALA A 196 6.84 -2.14 -23.08
C ALA A 196 6.80 -1.55 -21.66
N ASP A 197 6.06 -2.19 -20.75
CA ASP A 197 5.74 -1.63 -19.42
C ASP A 197 6.12 -2.56 -18.27
N VAL A 198 7.33 -3.14 -18.36
CA VAL A 198 7.91 -4.04 -17.35
C VAL A 198 8.12 -3.34 -15.99
N THR A 199 8.00 -2.01 -15.96
CA THR A 199 8.09 -1.19 -14.75
C THR A 199 6.76 -1.04 -14.01
N THR A 200 5.63 -1.34 -14.65
CA THR A 200 4.33 -1.24 -14.00
C THR A 200 4.13 -2.43 -13.07
N THR A 201 4.30 -2.16 -11.78
CA THR A 201 3.80 -3.01 -10.72
C THR A 201 2.28 -2.94 -10.75
N HIS A 202 1.57 -4.07 -10.73
CA HIS A 202 0.15 -4.08 -10.39
C HIS A 202 0.08 -4.27 -8.88
N PRO A 203 0.05 -3.19 -8.10
CA PRO A 203 -0.03 -3.32 -6.66
C PRO A 203 -1.28 -4.13 -6.32
N THR A 204 -1.10 -5.18 -5.52
CA THR A 204 -2.19 -5.79 -4.78
C THR A 204 -2.16 -5.17 -3.39
N ARG A 205 -3.30 -4.65 -2.95
CA ARG A 205 -3.46 -4.08 -1.62
C ARG A 205 -4.80 -4.50 -1.07
N SER A 206 -4.82 -4.94 0.17
CA SER A 206 -6.04 -5.22 0.91
C SER A 206 -6.34 -4.13 1.93
N THR A 207 -7.61 -4.05 2.29
CA THR A 207 -8.05 -3.28 3.45
C THR A 207 -9.39 -3.83 3.96
N THR A 208 -9.75 -3.50 5.19
CA THR A 208 -11.06 -3.83 5.75
C THR A 208 -11.97 -2.63 5.65
N ILE A 209 -13.13 -2.73 4.99
CA ILE A 209 -14.08 -1.62 4.93
C ILE A 209 -14.78 -1.48 6.27
N LEU A 210 -14.23 -0.69 7.21
CA LEU A 210 -14.76 -0.52 8.58
C LEU A 210 -15.10 -1.86 9.25
N ASP A 211 -16.33 -2.03 9.75
CA ASP A 211 -16.89 -3.28 10.29
C ASP A 211 -17.45 -4.21 9.19
N GLY A 212 -17.21 -3.87 7.93
CA GLY A 212 -17.65 -4.57 6.74
C GLY A 212 -16.61 -5.55 6.19
N PRO A 213 -16.78 -6.01 4.94
CA PRO A 213 -15.93 -7.04 4.37
C PRO A 213 -14.51 -6.53 4.11
N HIS A 214 -13.59 -7.48 4.07
CA HIS A 214 -12.27 -7.24 3.49
C HIS A 214 -12.40 -7.06 1.99
N VAL A 215 -11.61 -6.14 1.47
CA VAL A 215 -11.44 -5.98 0.03
C VAL A 215 -9.99 -6.19 -0.34
N VAL A 216 -9.80 -6.69 -1.55
CA VAL A 216 -8.52 -6.66 -2.25
C VAL A 216 -8.69 -5.79 -3.48
N VAL A 217 -7.75 -4.88 -3.69
CA VAL A 217 -7.64 -4.12 -4.91
C VAL A 217 -6.63 -4.83 -5.82
N TRP A 218 -7.10 -5.21 -7.00
CA TRP A 218 -6.40 -6.02 -7.98
C TRP A 218 -6.66 -5.47 -9.38
N ASN A 219 -5.60 -5.14 -10.12
CA ASN A 219 -5.70 -4.54 -11.45
C ASN A 219 -6.65 -3.33 -11.51
N ASP A 220 -6.52 -2.46 -10.51
CA ASP A 220 -7.36 -1.29 -10.31
C ASP A 220 -8.86 -1.61 -10.09
N GLN A 221 -9.24 -2.87 -9.86
CA GLN A 221 -10.60 -3.27 -9.51
C GLN A 221 -10.66 -3.74 -8.06
N VAL A 222 -11.84 -3.67 -7.45
CA VAL A 222 -12.03 -3.99 -6.03
C VAL A 222 -12.84 -5.25 -5.90
N PHE A 223 -12.33 -6.20 -5.13
CA PHE A 223 -12.95 -7.50 -4.93
C PHE A 223 -13.15 -7.80 -3.46
N VAL A 224 -14.29 -8.41 -3.13
CA VAL A 224 -14.60 -8.96 -1.81
C VAL A 224 -14.48 -10.48 -1.84
N PRO A 225 -13.86 -11.14 -0.84
CA PRO A 225 -13.85 -12.58 -0.71
C PRO A 225 -15.18 -13.04 -0.09
N LEU A 226 -16.09 -13.54 -0.91
CA LEU A 226 -17.36 -14.12 -0.47
C LEU A 226 -17.27 -15.64 -0.56
N HIS A 227 -17.31 -16.33 0.58
CA HIS A 227 -17.24 -17.79 0.65
C HIS A 227 -16.03 -18.40 -0.08
N GLY A 228 -14.88 -17.71 -0.05
CA GLY A 228 -13.65 -18.14 -0.73
C GLY A 228 -13.60 -17.84 -2.23
N ILE A 229 -14.52 -17.02 -2.75
CA ILE A 229 -14.58 -16.55 -4.13
C ILE A 229 -14.44 -15.03 -4.13
N PHE A 230 -13.50 -14.48 -4.89
CA PHE A 230 -13.42 -13.04 -5.09
C PHE A 230 -14.51 -12.58 -6.06
N THR A 231 -15.35 -11.66 -5.59
CA THR A 231 -16.41 -11.04 -6.38
C THR A 231 -16.12 -9.55 -6.49
N GLU A 232 -16.25 -9.00 -7.69
CA GLU A 232 -16.11 -7.57 -7.91
C GLU A 232 -17.13 -6.80 -7.07
N MET A 233 -16.66 -5.83 -6.28
CA MET A 233 -17.49 -5.06 -5.36
C MET A 233 -18.18 -3.89 -6.08
N PHE A 234 -17.48 -3.24 -7.00
CA PHE A 234 -18.01 -2.18 -7.84
C PHE A 234 -17.27 -2.17 -9.18
N SER A 235 -17.97 -1.76 -10.24
CA SER A 235 -17.48 -1.84 -11.63
C SER A 235 -16.41 -0.80 -11.98
N ASP A 236 -16.30 0.26 -11.18
CA ASP A 236 -15.38 1.36 -11.45
C ASP A 236 -13.94 1.00 -11.07
N ARG A 237 -13.01 1.38 -11.94
CA ARG A 237 -11.58 1.15 -11.70
C ARG A 237 -10.98 2.28 -10.86
N ILE A 238 -10.31 1.90 -9.77
CA ILE A 238 -9.53 2.75 -8.88
C ILE A 238 -8.03 2.47 -9.06
N SER A 239 -7.26 3.50 -9.40
CA SER A 239 -5.83 3.30 -9.59
C SER A 239 -5.10 3.34 -8.26
N LEU A 240 -4.50 2.23 -7.85
CA LEU A 240 -3.58 2.30 -6.73
C LEU A 240 -2.35 3.09 -7.18
N GLY A 241 -2.23 4.33 -6.71
CA GLY A 241 -1.06 5.17 -6.95
C GLY A 241 0.25 4.44 -6.62
N ARG A 242 1.36 4.97 -7.15
CA ARG A 242 2.68 4.34 -7.00
C ARG A 242 3.04 4.16 -5.52
N ARG A 243 3.71 3.05 -5.21
CA ARG A 243 4.37 2.65 -3.93
C ARG A 243 3.70 3.12 -2.62
N HIS A 244 3.30 2.16 -1.79
CA HIS A 244 2.78 2.35 -0.41
C HIS A 244 1.37 2.94 -0.28
N SER A 245 0.75 3.41 -1.37
CA SER A 245 -0.68 3.73 -1.36
C SER A 245 -1.51 2.51 -0.93
N THR A 246 -2.28 2.66 0.14
CA THR A 246 -3.15 1.63 0.68
C THR A 246 -4.57 2.19 0.72
N PRO A 247 -5.56 1.51 0.10
CA PRO A 247 -6.94 1.95 0.16
C PRO A 247 -7.38 2.20 1.60
N VAL A 248 -8.00 3.35 1.83
CA VAL A 248 -8.42 3.77 3.16
C VAL A 248 -9.93 3.55 3.29
N PRO A 249 -10.41 2.84 4.32
CA PRO A 249 -11.84 2.65 4.51
C PRO A 249 -12.56 3.99 4.66
N ALA A 250 -13.64 4.20 3.91
CA ALA A 250 -14.50 5.37 4.04
C ALA A 250 -15.67 5.08 5.00
N VAL A 251 -16.13 6.10 5.73
CA VAL A 251 -17.20 5.98 6.74
C VAL A 251 -18.50 5.42 6.15
N GLY A 252 -18.76 5.66 4.86
CA GLY A 252 -19.97 5.22 4.15
C GLY A 252 -19.94 3.80 3.59
N GLY A 253 -18.96 2.96 3.95
CA GLY A 253 -18.83 1.61 3.39
C GLY A 253 -18.16 1.57 2.01
N GLY A 254 -17.44 2.64 1.66
CA GLY A 254 -16.58 2.74 0.48
C GLY A 254 -15.10 2.74 0.84
N LEU A 255 -14.28 3.24 -0.06
CA LEU A 255 -12.84 3.40 0.14
C LEU A 255 -12.31 4.65 -0.54
N PHE A 256 -11.35 5.31 0.11
CA PHE A 256 -10.50 6.30 -0.53
C PHE A 256 -9.34 5.62 -1.23
N ALA A 257 -9.12 6.00 -2.48
CA ALA A 257 -8.01 5.56 -3.32
C ALA A 257 -7.58 6.71 -4.23
N LEU A 258 -6.58 6.45 -5.06
CA LEU A 258 -6.21 7.37 -6.12
C LEU A 258 -6.87 6.97 -7.44
N GLN A 259 -7.07 7.93 -8.33
CA GLN A 259 -7.41 7.68 -9.73
C GLN A 259 -6.51 8.58 -10.57
N GLY A 260 -5.46 7.99 -11.14
CA GLY A 260 -4.30 8.77 -11.59
C GLY A 260 -3.63 9.45 -10.39
N THR A 261 -3.72 10.77 -10.33
CA THR A 261 -3.23 11.58 -9.19
C THR A 261 -4.35 12.20 -8.35
N GLY A 262 -5.61 12.02 -8.72
CA GLY A 262 -6.75 12.55 -7.95
C GLY A 262 -7.13 11.65 -6.78
N LEU A 263 -7.51 12.21 -5.64
CA LEU A 263 -8.12 11.47 -4.53
C LEU A 263 -9.59 11.20 -4.86
N VAL A 264 -10.00 9.94 -4.78
CA VAL A 264 -11.39 9.54 -5.00
C VAL A 264 -11.92 8.72 -3.82
N GLU A 265 -13.21 8.87 -3.52
CA GLU A 265 -13.99 7.96 -2.67
C GLU A 265 -14.84 7.09 -3.60
N ALA A 266 -14.54 5.80 -3.65
CA ALA A 266 -15.30 4.82 -4.41
C ALA A 266 -16.28 4.09 -3.48
N SER A 267 -17.52 3.97 -3.93
CA SER A 267 -18.61 3.23 -3.29
C SER A 267 -19.31 2.36 -4.34
N ILE A 268 -20.26 1.52 -3.93
CA ILE A 268 -20.95 0.58 -4.82
C ILE A 268 -21.54 1.27 -6.05
N ASP A 269 -22.14 2.46 -5.86
CA ASP A 269 -22.90 3.14 -6.91
C ASP A 269 -22.24 4.42 -7.42
N THR A 270 -21.18 4.90 -6.77
CA THR A 270 -20.59 6.20 -7.09
C THR A 270 -19.09 6.27 -6.84
N VAL A 271 -18.39 6.97 -7.72
CA VAL A 271 -17.03 7.48 -7.48
C VAL A 271 -17.10 8.99 -7.35
N ARG A 272 -16.64 9.51 -6.23
CA ARG A 272 -16.60 10.94 -5.93
C ARG A 272 -15.16 11.42 -5.89
N GLU A 273 -14.86 12.54 -6.55
CA GLU A 273 -13.56 13.20 -6.44
C GLU A 273 -13.50 14.07 -5.17
N HIS A 274 -12.34 14.02 -4.51
CA HIS A 274 -12.02 14.82 -3.34
C HIS A 274 -10.75 15.63 -3.61
N LEU A 275 -10.65 16.81 -2.97
CA LEU A 275 -9.49 17.70 -3.11
C LEU A 275 -9.17 18.07 -4.57
N PRO A 276 -10.13 18.62 -5.33
CA PRO A 276 -9.92 18.92 -6.73
C PRO A 276 -8.72 19.87 -6.92
N GLY A 277 -7.81 19.48 -7.82
CA GLY A 277 -6.58 20.21 -8.11
C GLY A 277 -5.38 19.85 -7.22
N VAL A 278 -5.53 18.90 -6.29
CA VAL A 278 -4.40 18.30 -5.57
C VAL A 278 -3.89 17.08 -6.34
N SER A 279 -2.60 17.09 -6.73
CA SER A 279 -1.92 15.94 -7.32
C SER A 279 -1.32 15.09 -6.20
N ALA A 280 -1.95 13.96 -5.92
CA ALA A 280 -1.55 12.99 -4.92
C ALA A 280 -0.77 11.82 -5.53
N CYS A 281 0.23 11.32 -4.80
CA CYS A 281 1.00 10.13 -5.15
C CYS A 281 0.70 8.92 -4.26
N ALA A 282 0.25 9.14 -3.02
CA ALA A 282 -0.19 8.07 -2.13
C ALA A 282 -1.32 8.52 -1.19
N VAL A 283 -2.11 7.55 -0.71
CA VAL A 283 -3.12 7.74 0.34
C VAL A 283 -2.91 6.74 1.46
N GLN A 284 -3.12 7.19 2.69
CA GLN A 284 -2.95 6.40 3.89
C GLN A 284 -4.05 6.73 4.90
N ARG A 285 -4.38 5.76 5.76
CA ARG A 285 -5.35 5.99 6.83
C ARG A 285 -4.83 7.07 7.77
N GLY A 286 -5.70 7.98 8.17
CA GLY A 286 -5.51 9.01 9.18
C GLY A 286 -6.15 8.68 10.54
N PRO A 287 -5.78 9.41 11.62
CA PRO A 287 -6.47 9.32 12.90
C PRO A 287 -7.95 9.65 12.75
N ASP A 288 -8.81 9.01 13.56
CA ASP A 288 -10.22 9.36 13.70
C ASP A 288 -11.02 9.42 12.38
N GLY A 289 -10.68 8.54 11.43
CA GLY A 289 -11.36 8.47 10.13
C GLY A 289 -10.93 9.53 9.11
N THR A 290 -9.89 10.30 9.41
CA THR A 290 -9.23 11.17 8.43
C THR A 290 -8.41 10.36 7.42
N VAL A 291 -7.95 11.01 6.36
CA VAL A 291 -7.12 10.43 5.30
C VAL A 291 -5.85 11.25 5.19
N VAL A 292 -4.69 10.61 5.24
CA VAL A 292 -3.44 11.26 4.83
C VAL A 292 -3.28 11.14 3.32
N VAL A 293 -3.00 12.26 2.69
CA VAL A 293 -2.79 12.38 1.25
C VAL A 293 -1.37 12.90 1.05
N GLU A 294 -0.50 12.08 0.47
CA GLU A 294 0.83 12.51 0.06
C GLU A 294 0.70 13.21 -1.28
N ALA A 295 0.81 14.53 -1.30
CA ALA A 295 0.74 15.34 -2.50
C ALA A 295 2.12 15.83 -2.93
N GLU A 296 2.27 16.23 -4.19
CA GLU A 296 3.50 16.85 -4.70
C GLU A 296 3.90 18.11 -3.91
N THR A 297 2.92 18.79 -3.31
CA THR A 297 3.13 19.97 -2.47
C THR A 297 3.51 19.64 -1.02
N GLY A 298 3.51 18.36 -0.65
CA GLY A 298 3.71 17.86 0.71
C GLY A 298 2.51 17.08 1.24
N PRO A 299 2.65 16.40 2.38
CA PRO A 299 1.59 15.59 2.96
C PRO A 299 0.47 16.46 3.55
N LEU A 300 -0.77 16.04 3.34
CA LEU A 300 -1.99 16.68 3.80
C LEU A 300 -2.76 15.72 4.70
N LEU A 301 -3.45 16.24 5.71
CA LEU A 301 -4.48 15.51 6.42
C LEU A 301 -5.86 16.01 6.00
N TYR A 302 -6.66 15.12 5.43
CA TYR A 302 -8.01 15.39 4.96
C TYR A 302 -9.05 14.79 5.91
N ASP A 303 -9.97 15.62 6.40
CA ASP A 303 -11.16 15.17 7.13
C ASP A 303 -12.34 15.10 6.13
N PRO A 304 -12.76 13.89 5.72
CA PRO A 304 -13.84 13.73 4.74
C PRO A 304 -15.22 14.11 5.28
N ILE A 305 -15.42 14.07 6.60
CA ILE A 305 -16.71 14.40 7.24
C ILE A 305 -16.89 15.92 7.24
N LYS A 306 -15.85 16.66 7.64
CA LYS A 306 -15.88 18.14 7.67
C LYS A 306 -15.53 18.76 6.32
N ASN A 307 -14.97 17.97 5.40
CA ASN A 307 -14.38 18.41 4.16
C ASN A 307 -13.30 19.48 4.37
N GLU A 308 -12.44 19.24 5.36
CA GLU A 308 -11.36 20.14 5.79
C GLU A 308 -9.99 19.52 5.49
N VAL A 309 -8.99 20.37 5.22
CA VAL A 309 -7.62 19.95 4.95
C VAL A 309 -6.67 20.69 5.89
N ALA A 310 -5.71 19.97 6.45
CA ALA A 310 -4.58 20.54 7.18
C ALA A 310 -3.25 20.17 6.49
N ASP A 311 -2.34 21.14 6.39
CA ASP A 311 -1.00 20.96 5.83
C ASP A 311 -0.05 20.33 6.88
N LEU A 312 0.58 19.20 6.54
CA LEU A 312 1.57 18.51 7.39
C LEU A 312 3.03 18.82 7.00
N GLY A 313 3.27 19.62 5.95
CA GLY A 313 4.57 19.81 5.30
C GLY A 313 5.69 20.36 6.19
N ASN A 314 5.36 21.09 7.26
CA ASN A 314 6.35 21.55 8.24
C ASN A 314 6.87 20.43 9.17
N LEU A 315 6.19 19.27 9.21
CA LEU A 315 6.50 18.15 10.10
C LEU A 315 7.16 16.97 9.37
N VAL A 316 6.99 16.91 8.06
CA VAL A 316 7.29 15.75 7.22
C VAL A 316 7.89 16.22 5.90
N ALA A 317 9.18 16.56 5.89
CA ALA A 317 9.80 17.06 4.67
C ALA A 317 9.99 15.96 3.62
N ASP A 318 10.20 14.69 4.01
CA ASP A 318 10.55 13.59 3.08
C ASP A 318 10.36 12.19 3.73
N GLY A 319 9.31 12.00 4.54
CA GLY A 319 9.11 10.77 5.34
C GLY A 319 7.85 9.99 4.96
N ASP A 320 7.87 8.67 5.17
CA ASP A 320 6.67 7.84 5.07
C ASP A 320 5.73 8.18 6.25
N VAL A 321 4.46 8.53 5.97
CA VAL A 321 3.53 9.03 7.00
C VAL A 321 2.47 8.00 7.37
N ILE A 322 2.47 7.51 8.60
CA ILE A 322 1.48 6.53 9.07
C ILE A 322 0.53 7.18 10.07
N ALA A 323 -0.70 7.43 9.65
CA ALA A 323 -1.61 8.20 10.46
C ALA A 323 -2.61 7.29 11.21
N GLY A 324 -2.23 6.89 12.43
CA GLY A 324 -3.16 6.29 13.39
C GLY A 324 -2.73 4.92 13.93
N ALA A 325 -2.30 4.92 15.19
CA ALA A 325 -2.24 3.74 16.04
C ALA A 325 -3.09 4.00 17.30
N LEU A 326 -4.41 3.84 17.12
CA LEU A 326 -5.48 3.70 18.12
C LEU A 326 -6.08 4.95 18.81
N ASP A 327 -5.36 6.05 19.07
CA ASP A 327 -5.92 7.18 19.87
C ASP A 327 -5.63 8.58 19.28
N SER A 328 -6.20 8.92 18.11
CA SER A 328 -6.06 10.27 17.50
C SER A 328 -4.64 10.72 17.10
N ASP A 329 -3.62 9.88 17.27
CA ASP A 329 -2.21 10.21 17.02
C ASP A 329 -1.77 9.99 15.57
N LEU A 330 -0.82 10.83 15.14
CA LEU A 330 -0.13 10.71 13.86
C LEU A 330 1.30 10.20 14.09
N ILE A 331 1.68 9.10 13.43
CA ILE A 331 3.04 8.55 13.45
C ILE A 331 3.74 8.88 12.13
N VAL A 332 4.96 9.40 12.18
CA VAL A 332 5.73 9.75 10.99
C VAL A 332 7.08 9.09 11.07
N PHE A 333 7.53 8.48 9.98
CA PHE A 333 8.90 8.01 9.85
C PHE A 333 9.71 8.95 8.95
N ASP A 334 10.74 9.58 9.51
CA ASP A 334 11.74 10.35 8.77
C ASP A 334 12.89 9.41 8.36
N GLY A 335 12.89 8.97 7.10
CA GLY A 335 13.90 8.05 6.58
C GLY A 335 15.32 8.61 6.58
N ARG A 336 15.51 9.94 6.49
CA ARG A 336 16.84 10.57 6.51
C ARG A 336 17.44 10.55 7.91
N ALA A 337 16.62 10.87 8.92
CA ALA A 337 17.02 10.84 10.31
C ALA A 337 16.93 9.43 10.93
N CYS A 338 16.28 8.49 10.23
CA CYS A 338 15.88 7.18 10.76
C CYS A 338 15.13 7.33 12.09
N GLU A 339 14.21 8.30 12.13
CA GLU A 339 13.51 8.74 13.33
C GLU A 339 12.00 8.56 13.19
N ILE A 340 11.38 7.94 14.18
CA ILE A 340 9.93 7.85 14.32
C ILE A 340 9.45 9.00 15.19
N ARG A 341 8.41 9.71 14.73
CA ARG A 341 7.77 10.82 15.43
C ARG A 341 6.33 10.47 15.78
N ARG A 342 5.92 10.66 17.04
CA ARG A 342 4.51 10.63 17.47
C ARG A 342 4.03 12.04 17.71
N ILE A 343 2.98 12.44 16.99
CA ILE A 343 2.36 13.76 17.08
C ILE A 343 0.99 13.57 17.73
N THR A 344 0.87 14.04 18.96
CA THR A 344 -0.38 14.01 19.73
C THR A 344 -1.11 15.33 19.57
N ARG A 345 -2.37 15.26 19.17
CA ARG A 345 -3.22 16.42 18.90
C ARG A 345 -3.93 16.98 20.13
#